data_AF-A0A1F8SNP9-F1
#
_entry.id   AF-A0A1F8SNP9-F1
#
_cell.length_a   1.000
_cell.length_b   1.000
_cell.length_c   1.000
_cell.angle_alpha   90.00
_cell.angle_beta   90.00
_cell.angle_gamma   90.00
#
_symmetry.space_group_name_H-M   'P 1'
#
loop_
_entity.id
_entity.type
_entity.pdbx_description
1 polymer ?
#
loop_
_entity_poly.entity_id
_entity_poly.type
_entity_poly.pdbx_seq_one_letter_code
_entity_poly.pdbx_strand_id
1 'polypeptide(L)' 'MPYVVTDQCISCGVCVAGCETGAVTEGDTQSHIDVTVCIECGNCQINCPSDAIIFVEETETPVQSVSKQASQ' A
#
# COMPACT_ATOMS: atom_id res chain seq x y z
N MET A 1 2.47 -4.47 13.02
CA MET A 1 2.39 -5.39 11.88
C MET A 1 1.73 -4.68 10.71
N PRO A 2 2.49 -4.30 9.67
CA PRO A 2 1.99 -3.36 8.67
C PRO A 2 1.13 -4.02 7.59
N TYR A 3 0.29 -3.19 6.95
CA TYR A 3 -0.29 -3.51 5.66
C TYR A 3 0.69 -3.16 4.53
N VAL A 4 0.78 -4.02 3.52
CA VAL A 4 1.66 -3.84 2.36
C VAL A 4 0.85 -3.98 1.07
N VAL A 5 1.18 -3.13 0.09
CA VAL A 5 0.60 -3.17 -1.26
C VAL A 5 1.45 -4.07 -2.15
N THR A 6 0.81 -5.05 -2.78
CA THR A 6 1.43 -5.97 -3.72
C THR A 6 1.33 -5.46 -5.16
N ASP A 7 2.03 -6.14 -6.06
CA ASP A 7 2.03 -5.93 -7.51
C ASP A 7 0.66 -6.18 -8.19
N GLN A 8 -0.33 -6.70 -7.45
CA GLN A 8 -1.72 -6.80 -7.88
C GLN A 8 -2.46 -5.46 -7.82
N CYS A 9 -1.81 -4.40 -7.36
CA CYS A 9 -2.39 -3.07 -7.29
C CYS A 9 -2.68 -2.54 -8.70
N ILE A 10 -3.93 -2.17 -8.94
CA ILE A 10 -4.38 -1.57 -10.21
C ILE A 10 -4.46 -0.03 -10.15
N SER A 11 -3.88 0.58 -9.11
CA SER A 11 -3.89 2.04 -8.90
C SER A 11 -5.27 2.69 -9.02
N CYS A 12 -6.29 2.05 -8.44
CA CYS A 12 -7.67 2.54 -8.47
C CYS A 12 -7.96 3.67 -7.47
N GLY A 13 -7.06 3.92 -6.49
CA GLY A 13 -7.21 5.00 -5.50
C GLY A 13 -8.24 4.77 -4.40
N VAL A 14 -9.00 3.65 -4.40
CA VAL A 14 -10.04 3.38 -3.39
C VAL A 14 -9.48 3.31 -1.97
N CYS A 15 -8.32 2.68 -1.80
CA CYS A 15 -7.65 2.60 -0.50
C CYS A 15 -7.15 3.95 0.02
N VAL A 16 -6.77 4.86 -0.87
CA VAL A 16 -6.35 6.25 -0.53
C VAL A 16 -7.57 7.03 -0.03
N ALA A 17 -8.67 6.98 -0.76
CA ALA A 17 -9.91 7.67 -0.38
C ALA A 17 -10.53 7.13 0.93
N GLY A 18 -10.37 5.84 1.20
CA GLY A 18 -10.90 5.18 2.40
C GLY A 18 -10.00 5.27 3.65
N CYS A 19 -8.78 5.83 3.53
CA CYS A 19 -7.86 5.90 4.66
C CYS A 19 -8.08 7.16 5.49
N GLU A 20 -8.72 7.00 6.65
CA GLU A 20 -9.05 8.11 7.56
C GLU A 20 -7.81 8.79 8.17
N THR A 21 -6.71 8.05 8.32
CA THR A 21 -5.45 8.59 8.86
C THR A 21 -4.54 9.18 7.79
N GLY A 22 -4.89 9.01 6.50
CA GLY A 22 -4.03 9.42 5.40
C GLY A 22 -2.74 8.58 5.26
N ALA A 23 -2.68 7.40 5.89
CA ALA A 23 -1.52 6.51 5.79
C ALA A 23 -1.31 5.94 4.38
N VAL A 24 -2.34 5.88 3.54
CA VAL A 24 -2.25 5.37 2.16
C VAL A 24 -2.11 6.53 1.18
N THR A 25 -1.09 6.48 0.34
CA THR A 25 -0.81 7.49 -0.69
C THR A 25 -0.75 6.85 -2.08
N GLU A 26 -1.08 7.61 -3.11
CA GLU A 26 -0.94 7.17 -4.50
C GLU A 26 0.52 7.31 -4.94
N GLY A 27 1.13 6.23 -5.43
CA GLY A 27 2.44 6.25 -6.06
C GLY A 27 2.31 6.11 -7.58
N ASP A 28 3.46 6.17 -8.27
CA ASP A 28 3.49 6.17 -9.74
C ASP A 28 2.93 4.87 -10.36
N THR A 29 3.20 3.73 -9.73
CA THR A 29 2.78 2.40 -10.23
C THR A 29 1.79 1.70 -9.34
N GLN A 30 1.80 1.99 -8.04
CA GLN A 30 0.92 1.38 -7.04
C GLN A 30 0.75 2.33 -5.85
N SER A 31 -0.27 2.09 -5.03
CA SER A 31 -0.40 2.79 -3.75
C SER A 31 0.71 2.39 -2.78
N HIS A 32 1.01 3.27 -1.83
CA HIS A 32 1.97 3.04 -0.75
C HIS A 32 1.33 3.26 0.61
N ILE A 33 1.69 2.43 1.59
CA ILE A 33 1.18 2.52 2.96
C ILE A 33 2.34 2.95 3.86
N ASP A 34 2.19 4.09 4.51
CA ASP A 34 3.11 4.56 5.55
C ASP A 34 2.81 3.84 6.86
N VAL A 35 3.70 2.93 7.23
CA VAL A 35 3.59 2.10 8.43
C VAL A 35 3.74 2.90 9.73
N THR A 36 4.27 4.12 9.66
CA THR A 36 4.41 5.02 10.81
C THR A 36 3.10 5.75 11.13
N VAL A 37 2.21 5.87 10.14
CA VAL A 37 0.90 6.52 10.26
C VAL A 37 -0.25 5.50 10.30
N CYS A 38 -0.03 4.31 9.72
CA CYS A 38 -1.03 3.25 9.68
C CYS A 38 -1.40 2.77 11.10
N ILE A 39 -2.68 2.81 11.41
CA ILE A 39 -3.25 2.34 12.69
C ILE A 39 -3.80 0.91 12.59
N GLU A 40 -3.48 0.20 11.51
CA GLU A 40 -3.83 -1.21 11.33
C GLU A 40 -5.36 -1.48 11.32
N CYS A 41 -6.16 -0.52 10.84
CA CYS A 41 -7.63 -0.63 10.85
C CYS A 41 -8.21 -1.62 9.82
N GLY A 42 -7.44 -2.03 8.79
CA GLY A 42 -7.85 -3.01 7.78
C GLY A 42 -8.82 -2.52 6.70
N ASN A 43 -9.30 -1.28 6.75
CA ASN A 43 -10.22 -0.74 5.74
C ASN A 43 -9.66 -0.77 4.32
N CYS A 44 -8.35 -0.50 4.17
CA CYS A 44 -7.71 -0.49 2.87
C CYS A 44 -7.72 -1.88 2.21
N GLN A 45 -7.50 -2.95 2.99
CA GLN A 45 -7.59 -4.33 2.53
C GLN A 45 -9.02 -4.69 2.11
N ILE A 46 -10.00 -4.43 2.99
CA ILE A 46 -11.40 -4.81 2.75
C ILE A 46 -11.98 -4.15 1.50
N ASN A 47 -11.61 -2.89 1.26
CA ASN A 47 -12.14 -2.13 0.12
C ASN A 47 -11.30 -2.28 -1.15
N CYS A 48 -10.21 -3.05 -1.14
CA CYS A 48 -9.37 -3.21 -2.32
C CYS A 48 -10.05 -4.14 -3.34
N PRO A 49 -10.46 -3.66 -4.52
CA PRO A 49 -11.18 -4.48 -5.50
C PRO A 49 -10.28 -5.54 -6.17
N SER A 50 -8.95 -5.40 -6.07
CA SER A 50 -7.98 -6.34 -6.62
C SER A 50 -7.29 -7.18 -5.55
N ASP A 51 -7.76 -7.12 -4.29
CA ASP A 51 -7.16 -7.84 -3.14
C ASP A 51 -5.64 -7.64 -3.03
N ALA A 52 -5.14 -6.46 -3.42
CA ALA A 52 -3.71 -6.15 -3.53
C ALA A 52 -3.07 -5.71 -2.20
N ILE A 53 -3.79 -5.74 -1.09
CA ILE A 53 -3.29 -5.27 0.21
C ILE A 53 -3.33 -6.42 1.19
N ILE A 54 -2.17 -6.76 1.75
CA ILE A 54 -2.00 -7.88 2.68
C ILE A 54 -1.43 -7.41 4.01
N PHE A 55 -1.81 -8.09 5.09
CA PHE A 55 -1.24 -7.90 6.42
C PHE A 55 -0.02 -8.79 6.58
N VAL A 56 1.13 -8.22 6.96
CA VAL A 56 2.36 -8.99 7.13
C VAL A 56 2.74 -9.12 8.62
N GLU A 57 2.76 -10.35 9.10
CA GLU A 57 3.19 -10.75 10.44
C GLU A 57 4.69 -11.10 10.41
N GLU A 58 5.54 -10.08 10.20
CA GLU A 58 7.01 -10.08 10.38
C GLU A 58 7.80 -11.39 10.08
N THR A 59 8.36 -11.48 8.88
CA THR A 59 9.78 -11.77 8.55
C THR A 59 9.85 -11.72 7.02
N GLU A 60 10.98 -11.32 6.44
CA GLU A 60 11.16 -11.15 4.99
C GLU A 60 10.55 -9.85 4.43
N THR A 61 11.21 -8.72 4.73
CA THR A 61 11.07 -7.45 3.99
C THR A 61 10.90 -7.66 2.47
N PRO A 62 9.76 -7.30 1.86
CA PRO A 62 9.79 -6.85 0.48
C PRO A 62 10.21 -5.38 0.56
N VAL A 63 11.54 -5.20 0.55
CA VAL A 63 12.19 -3.92 0.30
C VAL A 63 11.43 -3.26 -0.84
N GLN A 64 10.86 -2.08 -0.60
CA GLN A 64 10.28 -1.23 -1.62
C GLN A 64 11.32 -1.05 -2.74
N SER A 65 11.26 -1.92 -3.73
CA SER A 65 12.16 -1.97 -4.88
C SER A 65 11.41 -1.40 -6.07
N VAL A 66 10.97 -0.15 -5.94
CA VAL A 66 10.71 0.71 -7.10
C VAL A 66 11.75 1.83 -7.09
N SER A 67 13.02 1.43 -7.00
CA SER A 67 14.10 2.21 -7.59
C SER A 67 14.13 1.92 -9.09
N LYS A 68 13.40 2.70 -9.89
CA LYS A 68 13.88 3.07 -11.22
C LYS A 68 13.67 4.56 -11.45
N GLN A 69 14.78 5.25 -11.25
CA GLN A 69 15.07 6.65 -11.55
C GLN A 69 14.57 7.09 -12.93
N ALA A 70 14.02 8.31 -12.94
CA ALA A 70 14.28 9.41 -13.87
C ALA A 70 14.97 9.09 -15.22
N SER A 71 14.29 9.54 -16.29
CA SER A 71 14.85 10.23 -17.46
C SER A 71 16.06 9.62 -18.18
N GLN A 72 15.78 9.04 -19.36
CA GLN A 72 16.50 9.37 -20.60
C GLN A 72 15.49 9.56 -21.72
#